data_AF-A0A7Y3CSK7-F1
#
_entry.id   AF-A0A7Y3CSK7-F1
#
_cell.length_a   1.000
_cell.length_b   1.000
_cell.length_c   1.000
_cell.angle_alpha   90.00
_cell.angle_beta   90.00
_cell.angle_gamma   90.00
#
_symmetry.space_group_name_H-M   'P 1'
#
loop_
_entity.id
_entity.type
_entity.pdbx_description
1 polymer ?
#
loop_
_entity_poly.entity_id
_entity_poly.type
_entity_poly.pdbx_seq_one_letter_code
_entity_poly.pdbx_strand_id
1 'polypeptide(L)'
;MKISGCALALCLLVSTQAFGGQDKSYKVAVLEYMQETCTFCPGGDAEIADRTRRVPYVSGADLVERRGGFVGGFMHTAAQFDDMRVVGLNSPDGVFGGSSRSWESKQSFEHFMKIIIDDLQAQMPVQGVYLSLHGAMAVRDVLRPEAEIARRVREVVGPNVPIAASFDLHGNEDEQFLKWANAAFVTKRYPHYDAFLQGSRSATFLYRSMKGLYKSTTATRKPPIITATVLQWTGQAPSVMIMERARRWEARETDAFVSVFYGFPWSDVPDVGATVHVMTNDDPELANTIADDMAEFIWRVREDFAGGSFPMPDEAAAQTVKAIEKGEIPVVLGDYSDRPGDATWILRELIARDVAKVMYAALRDEKTLAALKSAGAKAGDAFDMDVGGFTGEQAGSPVRVTGKVRYFGEGWGYDEIAIIEFGRGNLLFLVPTYTQIRTLAPLRIAGIDPDDYDVFVVKSRVHFRRGFDETGYARTIIVVDAPGPWFGTTRLDALDYKHAPIDRLYPFDR
;
A
#
# COMPACT_ATOMS: atom_id res chain seq x y z
N MET A 1 -70.25 66.45 17.65
CA MET A 1 -70.42 65.48 16.54
C MET A 1 -69.13 64.66 16.47
N LYS A 2 -69.19 63.36 16.80
CA LYS A 2 -68.08 62.39 16.73
C LYS A 2 -68.00 61.81 15.31
N ILE A 3 -66.84 61.84 14.66
CA ILE A 3 -66.39 60.91 13.58
C ILE A 3 -64.84 61.01 13.57
N SER A 4 -64.05 60.13 14.21
CA SER A 4 -63.59 58.77 13.81
C SER A 4 -63.00 58.76 12.39
N GLY A 5 -61.69 58.75 12.17
CA GLY A 5 -60.82 57.60 12.38
C GLY A 5 -60.77 56.72 11.13
N CYS A 6 -59.70 56.83 10.33
CA CYS A 6 -59.29 55.80 9.37
C CYS A 6 -57.78 55.89 9.13
N ALA A 7 -57.04 54.96 9.74
CA ALA A 7 -55.65 54.67 9.44
C ALA A 7 -55.61 53.74 8.22
N LEU A 8 -54.85 54.13 7.19
CA LEU A 8 -54.52 53.25 6.06
C LEU A 8 -53.37 52.32 6.50
N ALA A 9 -53.68 51.04 6.72
CA ALA A 9 -52.67 50.00 6.83
C ALA A 9 -52.32 49.50 5.42
N LEU A 10 -51.08 49.75 4.99
CA LEU A 10 -50.53 49.26 3.74
C LEU A 10 -49.94 47.86 3.99
N CYS A 11 -50.70 46.80 3.70
CA CYS A 11 -50.18 45.43 3.68
C CYS A 11 -49.29 45.23 2.44
N LEU A 12 -47.98 45.22 2.64
CA LEU A 12 -47.02 44.70 1.67
C LEU A 12 -47.08 43.16 1.71
N LEU A 13 -47.73 42.58 0.70
CA LEU A 13 -47.68 41.17 0.38
C LEU A 13 -46.25 40.80 -0.03
N VAL A 14 -45.48 40.21 0.88
CA VAL A 14 -44.24 39.51 0.54
C VAL A 14 -44.65 38.18 -0.10
N SER A 15 -44.52 38.09 -1.42
CA SER A 15 -44.62 36.83 -2.13
C SER A 15 -43.43 35.95 -1.76
N THR A 16 -43.63 35.02 -0.83
CA THR A 16 -42.69 33.91 -0.64
C THR A 16 -42.81 33.00 -1.86
N GLN A 17 -41.96 33.20 -2.86
CA GLN A 17 -41.65 32.13 -3.80
C GLN A 17 -40.98 31.03 -2.99
N ALA A 18 -41.74 29.97 -2.69
CA ALA A 18 -41.18 28.73 -2.24
C ALA A 18 -40.26 28.23 -3.36
N PHE A 19 -38.95 28.32 -3.16
CA PHE A 19 -37.99 27.53 -3.93
C PHE A 19 -38.30 26.07 -3.63
N GLY A 20 -39.07 25.43 -4.50
CA GLY A 20 -39.13 23.98 -4.59
C GLY A 20 -37.78 23.46 -5.04
N GLY A 21 -36.82 23.40 -4.13
CA GLY A 21 -35.59 22.66 -4.33
C GLY A 21 -35.95 21.18 -4.33
N GLN A 22 -35.92 20.54 -5.49
CA GLN A 22 -35.74 19.09 -5.50
C GLN A 22 -34.43 18.81 -4.77
N ASP A 23 -34.50 18.07 -3.66
CA ASP A 23 -33.35 17.50 -2.97
C ASP A 23 -32.57 16.63 -3.96
N LYS A 24 -31.60 17.23 -4.67
CA LYS A 24 -30.71 16.49 -5.56
C LYS A 24 -29.68 15.78 -4.69
N SER A 25 -30.05 14.61 -4.20
CA SER A 25 -29.09 13.69 -3.61
C SER A 25 -28.16 13.17 -4.71
N TYR A 26 -26.85 13.37 -4.54
CA TYR A 26 -25.79 12.86 -5.39
C TYR A 26 -25.44 11.43 -4.99
N LYS A 27 -25.79 10.47 -5.85
CA LYS A 27 -25.43 9.06 -5.68
C LYS A 27 -24.01 8.81 -6.16
N VAL A 28 -23.13 8.32 -5.29
CA VAL A 28 -21.73 8.01 -5.62
C VAL A 28 -21.45 6.53 -5.42
N ALA A 29 -20.89 5.89 -6.45
CA ALA A 29 -20.45 4.49 -6.37
C ALA A 29 -19.03 4.41 -5.81
N VAL A 30 -18.77 3.42 -4.95
CA VAL A 30 -17.44 3.13 -4.38
C VAL A 30 -17.06 1.70 -4.72
N LEU A 31 -15.84 1.49 -5.22
CA LEU A 31 -15.24 0.17 -5.40
C LEU A 31 -13.82 0.13 -4.85
N GLU A 32 -13.32 -1.09 -4.60
CA GLU A 32 -11.93 -1.33 -4.27
C GLU A 32 -11.37 -2.49 -5.09
N TYR A 33 -10.20 -2.29 -5.69
CA TYR A 33 -9.43 -3.38 -6.30
C TYR A 33 -7.95 -3.09 -6.10
N MET A 34 -7.36 -3.70 -5.06
CA MET A 34 -5.99 -3.42 -4.64
C MET A 34 -5.12 -4.66 -4.69
N GLN A 35 -3.94 -4.52 -5.30
CA GLN A 35 -2.82 -5.44 -5.19
C GLN A 35 -1.51 -4.72 -5.49
N GLU A 36 -0.47 -5.06 -4.74
CA GLU A 36 0.92 -4.77 -5.10
C GLU A 36 1.49 -6.04 -5.71
N THR A 37 1.89 -6.02 -6.97
CA THR A 37 2.20 -7.22 -7.73
C THR A 37 3.70 -7.34 -8.00
N CYS A 38 4.33 -8.35 -7.41
CA CYS A 38 5.74 -8.68 -7.65
C CYS A 38 5.85 -9.69 -8.80
N THR A 39 5.92 -9.23 -10.04
CA THR A 39 5.90 -10.09 -11.25
C THR A 39 7.05 -11.10 -11.33
N PHE A 40 8.10 -10.90 -10.53
CA PHE A 40 9.27 -11.77 -10.41
C PHE A 40 9.18 -12.78 -9.26
N CYS A 41 8.21 -12.62 -8.36
CA CYS A 41 8.08 -13.47 -7.20
C CYS A 41 7.69 -14.90 -7.61
N PRO A 42 8.34 -15.94 -7.04
CA PRO A 42 7.97 -17.33 -7.26
C PRO A 42 6.65 -17.66 -6.55
N GLY A 43 5.91 -18.64 -7.03
CA GLY A 43 4.67 -19.10 -6.38
C GLY A 43 3.39 -18.92 -7.21
N GLY A 44 3.53 -18.64 -8.51
CA GLY A 44 2.43 -18.57 -9.46
C GLY A 44 1.68 -17.24 -9.45
N ASP A 45 0.84 -17.08 -10.47
CA ASP A 45 -0.08 -15.96 -10.57
C ASP A 45 -1.17 -16.09 -9.48
N ALA A 46 -1.69 -14.96 -9.03
CA ALA A 46 -2.86 -14.90 -8.17
C ALA A 46 -4.11 -15.24 -8.98
N GLU A 47 -4.86 -16.21 -8.48
CA GLU A 47 -6.09 -16.70 -9.10
C GLU A 47 -7.32 -16.27 -8.30
N ILE A 48 -8.52 -16.52 -8.85
CA ILE A 48 -9.80 -16.25 -8.16
C ILE A 48 -9.78 -16.84 -6.75
N ALA A 49 -9.31 -18.08 -6.59
CA ALA A 49 -9.25 -18.78 -5.30
C ALA A 49 -8.42 -18.05 -4.23
N ASP A 50 -7.39 -17.30 -4.64
CA ASP A 50 -6.56 -16.51 -3.71
C ASP A 50 -7.29 -15.30 -3.15
N ARG A 51 -8.30 -14.80 -3.87
CA ARG A 51 -9.16 -13.68 -3.49
C ARG A 51 -10.48 -14.12 -2.87
N THR A 52 -10.90 -15.37 -3.10
CA THR A 52 -12.17 -15.89 -2.59
C THR A 52 -12.05 -16.80 -1.37
N ARG A 53 -10.86 -16.88 -0.74
CA ARG A 53 -10.62 -17.79 0.39
C ARG A 53 -11.55 -17.52 1.58
N ARG A 54 -11.84 -16.24 1.86
CA ARG A 54 -12.67 -15.83 3.01
C ARG A 54 -14.12 -15.59 2.62
N VAL A 55 -14.32 -14.87 1.51
CA VAL A 55 -15.62 -14.50 0.97
C VAL A 55 -15.54 -14.51 -0.56
N PRO A 56 -16.63 -14.78 -1.31
CA PRO A 56 -16.61 -14.71 -2.78
C PRO A 56 -16.22 -13.32 -3.30
N TYR A 57 -16.59 -12.28 -2.55
CA TYR A 57 -16.21 -10.89 -2.72
C TYR A 57 -16.56 -10.15 -1.42
N VAL A 58 -15.97 -8.98 -1.20
CA VAL A 58 -16.43 -8.03 -0.18
C VAL A 58 -17.72 -7.41 -0.68
N SER A 59 -18.81 -7.56 0.07
CA SER A 59 -20.09 -6.99 -0.35
C SER A 59 -20.00 -5.47 -0.43
N GLY A 60 -20.76 -4.85 -1.34
CA GLY A 60 -20.83 -3.39 -1.41
C GLY A 60 -21.25 -2.75 -0.09
N ALA A 61 -22.08 -3.42 0.72
CA ALA A 61 -22.47 -2.97 2.05
C ALA A 61 -21.29 -3.00 3.03
N ASP A 62 -20.54 -4.10 3.08
CA ASP A 62 -19.38 -4.23 3.97
C ASP A 62 -18.25 -3.29 3.57
N LEU A 63 -18.09 -3.02 2.26
CA LEU A 63 -17.09 -2.11 1.74
C LEU A 63 -17.27 -0.70 2.32
N VAL A 64 -18.50 -0.17 2.29
CA VAL A 64 -18.79 1.18 2.80
C VAL A 64 -18.85 1.27 4.32
N GLU A 65 -18.82 0.13 5.02
CA GLU A 65 -18.69 0.10 6.49
C GLU A 65 -17.24 0.19 6.98
N ARG A 66 -16.25 0.17 6.08
CA ARG A 66 -14.84 0.34 6.46
C ARG A 66 -14.60 1.70 7.12
N ARG A 67 -13.77 1.72 8.16
CA ARG A 67 -13.42 2.93 8.93
C ARG A 67 -11.97 3.37 8.75
N GLY A 68 -11.12 2.52 8.19
CA GLY A 68 -9.70 2.79 7.93
C GLY A 68 -9.37 2.81 6.45
N GLY A 69 -8.13 3.22 6.14
CA GLY A 69 -7.62 3.26 4.77
C GLY A 69 -8.36 4.26 3.88
N PHE A 70 -8.19 4.09 2.57
CA PHE A 70 -8.78 4.93 1.53
C PHE A 70 -10.31 5.00 1.64
N VAL A 71 -11.00 3.85 1.63
CA VAL A 71 -12.47 3.80 1.73
C VAL A 71 -12.97 4.41 3.04
N GLY A 72 -12.33 4.14 4.18
CA GLY A 72 -12.75 4.73 5.45
C GLY A 72 -12.67 6.26 5.47
N GLY A 73 -11.61 6.82 4.90
CA GLY A 73 -11.46 8.28 4.76
C GLY A 73 -12.50 8.88 3.83
N PHE A 74 -12.79 8.20 2.71
CA PHE A 74 -13.84 8.59 1.79
C PHE A 74 -15.20 8.64 2.49
N MET A 75 -15.58 7.55 3.16
CA MET A 75 -16.86 7.43 3.87
C MET A 75 -17.00 8.44 5.00
N HIS A 76 -15.94 8.66 5.78
CA HIS A 76 -15.92 9.67 6.84
C HIS A 76 -16.24 11.07 6.33
N THR A 77 -15.65 11.46 5.19
CA THR A 77 -15.86 12.78 4.61
C THR A 77 -17.20 12.87 3.88
N ALA A 78 -17.59 11.82 3.15
CA ALA A 78 -18.88 11.76 2.46
C ALA A 78 -20.06 11.93 3.42
N ALA A 79 -19.96 11.39 4.64
CA ALA A 79 -20.97 11.54 5.69
C ALA A 79 -21.16 12.98 6.20
N GLN A 80 -20.27 13.90 5.84
CA GLN A 80 -20.39 15.33 6.17
C GLN A 80 -21.23 16.11 5.15
N PHE A 81 -21.63 15.49 4.04
CA PHE A 81 -22.45 16.10 3.00
C PHE A 81 -23.87 15.52 3.04
N ASP A 82 -24.84 16.32 3.48
CA ASP A 82 -26.23 15.89 3.67
C ASP A 82 -26.89 15.38 2.38
N ASP A 83 -26.42 15.84 1.22
CA ASP A 83 -26.92 15.50 -0.09
C ASP A 83 -26.00 14.52 -0.86
N MET A 84 -25.04 13.85 -0.21
CA MET A 84 -24.24 12.79 -0.83
C MET A 84 -24.64 11.41 -0.31
N ARG A 85 -25.17 10.57 -1.20
CA ARG A 85 -25.49 9.17 -0.89
C ARG A 85 -24.44 8.26 -1.51
N VAL A 86 -23.81 7.42 -0.69
CA VAL A 86 -22.83 6.45 -1.18
C VAL A 86 -23.46 5.07 -1.35
N VAL A 87 -23.08 4.37 -2.41
CA VAL A 87 -23.34 2.94 -2.62
C VAL A 87 -22.02 2.22 -2.90
N GLY A 88 -21.76 1.11 -2.21
CA GLY A 88 -20.63 0.26 -2.52
C GLY A 88 -20.95 -0.73 -3.63
N LEU A 89 -19.94 -1.09 -4.40
CA LEU A 89 -19.98 -2.17 -5.38
C LEU A 89 -19.25 -3.39 -4.81
N ASN A 90 -19.74 -4.59 -5.13
CA ASN A 90 -19.05 -5.81 -4.74
C ASN A 90 -17.63 -5.81 -5.32
N SER A 91 -16.65 -6.04 -4.44
CA SER A 91 -15.24 -5.81 -4.73
C SER A 91 -14.40 -7.02 -4.30
N PRO A 92 -13.28 -7.34 -4.98
CA PRO A 92 -12.40 -8.42 -4.55
C PRO A 92 -11.91 -8.21 -3.12
N ASP A 93 -11.77 -9.31 -2.37
CA ASP A 93 -11.06 -9.30 -1.10
C ASP A 93 -9.53 -9.26 -1.33
N GLY A 94 -8.77 -9.05 -0.24
CA GLY A 94 -7.32 -9.13 -0.25
C GLY A 94 -6.81 -10.49 -0.75
N VAL A 95 -5.75 -10.46 -1.54
CA VAL A 95 -5.12 -11.67 -2.06
C VAL A 95 -4.34 -12.43 -0.98
N PHE A 96 -4.51 -13.74 -0.90
CA PHE A 96 -3.70 -14.58 -0.01
C PHE A 96 -2.21 -14.50 -0.38
N GLY A 97 -1.38 -14.15 0.61
CA GLY A 97 0.05 -13.85 0.43
C GLY A 97 0.37 -12.41 0.01
N GLY A 98 -0.65 -11.58 -0.27
CA GLY A 98 -0.45 -10.16 -0.53
C GLY A 98 0.55 -9.90 -1.67
N SER A 99 1.59 -9.11 -1.37
CA SER A 99 2.63 -8.72 -2.32
C SER A 99 3.62 -9.84 -2.70
N SER A 100 3.44 -11.06 -2.20
CA SER A 100 4.32 -12.20 -2.50
C SER A 100 3.86 -13.02 -3.71
N ARG A 101 2.73 -12.67 -4.34
CA ARG A 101 2.25 -13.31 -5.57
C ARG A 101 2.95 -12.74 -6.81
N SER A 102 3.01 -13.55 -7.87
CA SER A 102 3.59 -13.16 -9.16
C SER A 102 2.70 -12.16 -9.87
N TRP A 103 2.00 -12.51 -10.95
CA TRP A 103 1.01 -11.64 -11.63
C TRP A 103 -0.40 -11.86 -11.06
N GLU A 104 -1.33 -10.94 -11.27
CA GLU A 104 -2.75 -11.29 -11.23
C GLU A 104 -3.12 -12.00 -12.53
N SER A 105 -3.80 -13.14 -12.44
CA SER A 105 -4.24 -13.85 -13.64
C SER A 105 -5.30 -13.03 -14.38
N LYS A 106 -5.28 -13.08 -15.71
CA LYS A 106 -6.32 -12.44 -16.53
C LYS A 106 -7.72 -12.93 -16.16
N GLN A 107 -7.84 -14.24 -15.87
CA GLN A 107 -9.11 -14.83 -15.48
C GLN A 107 -9.65 -14.23 -14.18
N SER A 108 -8.78 -14.04 -13.17
CA SER A 108 -9.16 -13.40 -11.91
C SER A 108 -9.58 -11.94 -12.14
N PHE A 109 -8.78 -11.17 -12.88
CA PHE A 109 -9.10 -9.79 -13.22
C PHE A 109 -10.46 -9.65 -13.93
N GLU A 110 -10.70 -10.44 -14.98
CA GLU A 110 -11.97 -10.41 -15.72
C GLU A 110 -13.16 -10.85 -14.86
N HIS A 111 -12.97 -11.81 -13.95
CA HIS A 111 -14.00 -12.26 -13.02
C HIS A 111 -14.47 -11.12 -12.11
N PHE A 112 -13.54 -10.44 -11.43
CA PHE A 112 -13.89 -9.35 -10.52
C PHE A 112 -14.33 -8.08 -11.26
N MET A 113 -13.75 -7.79 -12.43
CA MET A 113 -14.23 -6.69 -13.27
C MET A 113 -15.66 -6.90 -13.75
N LYS A 114 -16.05 -8.14 -14.08
CA LYS A 114 -17.45 -8.43 -14.42
C LYS A 114 -18.39 -8.11 -13.26
N ILE A 115 -18.05 -8.56 -12.05
CA ILE A 115 -18.86 -8.30 -10.84
C ILE A 115 -19.01 -6.79 -10.61
N ILE A 116 -17.91 -6.06 -10.63
CA ILE A 116 -17.87 -4.61 -10.42
C ILE A 116 -18.73 -3.87 -11.45
N ILE A 117 -18.61 -4.23 -12.73
CA ILE A 117 -19.30 -3.55 -13.83
C ILE A 117 -20.79 -3.86 -13.83
N ASP A 118 -21.19 -5.12 -13.59
CA ASP A 118 -22.60 -5.51 -13.47
C ASP A 118 -23.27 -4.75 -12.31
N ASP A 119 -22.60 -4.64 -11.16
CA ASP A 119 -23.10 -3.87 -10.02
C ASP A 119 -23.21 -2.39 -10.34
N LEU A 120 -22.19 -1.79 -10.98
CA LEU A 120 -22.22 -0.38 -11.37
C LEU A 120 -23.41 -0.10 -12.31
N GLN A 121 -23.64 -0.97 -13.30
CA GLN A 121 -24.78 -0.87 -14.22
C GLN A 121 -26.12 -0.94 -13.47
N ALA A 122 -26.25 -1.87 -12.51
CA ALA A 122 -27.45 -1.99 -11.69
C ALA A 122 -27.68 -0.78 -10.78
N GLN A 123 -26.62 -0.05 -10.43
CA GLN A 123 -26.71 1.16 -9.61
C GLN A 123 -26.91 2.45 -10.42
N MET A 124 -26.89 2.41 -11.75
CA MET A 124 -27.11 3.61 -12.57
C MET A 124 -28.52 4.21 -12.37
N PRO A 125 -28.68 5.54 -12.48
CA PRO A 125 -27.62 6.54 -12.70
C PRO A 125 -26.87 6.90 -11.41
N VAL A 126 -25.54 7.04 -11.51
CA VAL A 126 -24.68 7.63 -10.47
C VAL A 126 -24.15 8.98 -10.93
N GLN A 127 -23.80 9.83 -9.97
CA GLN A 127 -23.27 11.17 -10.20
C GLN A 127 -21.76 11.28 -9.91
N GLY A 128 -21.15 10.26 -9.30
CA GLY A 128 -19.71 10.16 -9.13
C GLY A 128 -19.28 8.71 -8.93
N VAL A 129 -18.00 8.42 -9.17
CA VAL A 129 -17.39 7.12 -8.86
C VAL A 129 -16.06 7.31 -8.14
N TYR A 130 -15.87 6.56 -7.06
CA TYR A 130 -14.62 6.48 -6.33
C TYR A 130 -13.97 5.11 -6.49
N LEU A 131 -12.69 5.11 -6.85
CA LEU A 131 -11.87 3.91 -7.00
C LEU A 131 -10.79 3.87 -5.89
N SER A 132 -10.88 2.91 -4.99
CA SER A 132 -9.80 2.59 -4.05
C SER A 132 -8.86 1.59 -4.72
N LEU A 133 -7.73 2.07 -5.24
CA LEU A 133 -6.77 1.29 -6.02
C LEU A 133 -5.40 1.26 -5.35
N HIS A 134 -4.55 0.31 -5.73
CA HIS A 134 -3.16 0.31 -5.26
C HIS A 134 -2.27 1.16 -6.16
N GLY A 135 -2.37 0.96 -7.48
CA GLY A 135 -1.50 1.58 -8.48
C GLY A 135 -0.37 0.67 -8.94
N ALA A 136 -0.11 -0.46 -8.26
CA ALA A 136 0.98 -1.37 -8.59
C ALA A 136 0.48 -2.79 -8.92
N MET A 137 -0.75 -2.89 -9.41
CA MET A 137 -1.29 -4.16 -9.88
C MET A 137 -0.70 -4.45 -11.26
N ALA A 138 -0.25 -5.67 -11.47
CA ALA A 138 0.14 -6.17 -12.80
C ALA A 138 -0.70 -7.39 -13.15
N VAL A 139 -1.37 -7.34 -14.29
CA VAL A 139 -2.31 -8.38 -14.73
C VAL A 139 -1.79 -8.96 -16.04
N ARG A 140 -1.86 -10.28 -16.20
CA ARG A 140 -1.52 -10.93 -17.47
C ARG A 140 -2.33 -10.35 -18.62
N ASP A 141 -1.64 -9.95 -19.68
CA ASP A 141 -2.22 -9.36 -20.91
C ASP A 141 -3.01 -8.04 -20.71
N VAL A 142 -2.89 -7.38 -19.55
CA VAL A 142 -3.47 -6.06 -19.30
C VAL A 142 -2.36 -5.16 -18.76
N LEU A 143 -1.76 -4.39 -19.65
CA LEU A 143 -0.51 -3.66 -19.37
C LEU A 143 -0.64 -2.55 -18.32
N ARG A 144 -1.84 -1.97 -18.17
CA ARG A 144 -2.14 -0.86 -17.25
C ARG A 144 -3.46 -1.11 -16.53
N PRO A 145 -3.49 -2.00 -15.53
CA PRO A 145 -4.75 -2.48 -14.96
C PRO A 145 -5.61 -1.38 -14.35
N GLU A 146 -5.01 -0.41 -13.66
CA GLU A 146 -5.71 0.69 -13.02
C GLU A 146 -6.35 1.63 -14.05
N ALA A 147 -5.64 1.94 -15.13
CA ALA A 147 -6.20 2.69 -16.26
C ALA A 147 -7.31 1.90 -16.97
N GLU A 148 -7.20 0.58 -17.08
CA GLU A 148 -8.23 -0.29 -17.65
C GLU A 148 -9.49 -0.34 -16.78
N ILE A 149 -9.34 -0.38 -15.44
CA ILE A 149 -10.46 -0.25 -14.50
C ILE A 149 -11.17 1.08 -14.74
N ALA A 150 -10.43 2.19 -14.75
CA ALA A 150 -11.00 3.52 -14.97
C ALA A 150 -11.69 3.64 -16.33
N ARG A 151 -11.12 3.05 -17.39
CA ARG A 151 -11.72 3.01 -18.73
C ARG A 151 -13.06 2.29 -18.74
N ARG A 152 -13.13 1.06 -18.19
CA ARG A 152 -14.39 0.29 -18.14
C ARG A 152 -15.45 0.97 -17.30
N VAL A 153 -15.07 1.59 -16.17
CA VAL A 153 -16.00 2.41 -15.37
C VAL A 153 -16.50 3.59 -16.20
N ARG A 154 -15.61 4.32 -16.89
CA ARG A 154 -15.96 5.45 -17.75
C ARG A 154 -16.96 5.08 -18.85
N GLU A 155 -16.82 3.91 -19.46
CA GLU A 155 -17.75 3.40 -20.47
C GLU A 155 -19.17 3.24 -19.94
N VAL A 156 -19.34 2.85 -18.68
CA VAL A 156 -20.65 2.69 -18.05
C VAL A 156 -21.26 4.03 -17.64
N VAL A 157 -20.49 4.90 -17.01
CA VAL A 157 -21.02 6.15 -16.42
C VAL A 157 -21.09 7.32 -17.39
N GLY A 158 -20.41 7.20 -18.54
CA GLY A 158 -20.34 8.24 -19.56
C GLY A 158 -19.36 9.37 -19.23
N PRO A 159 -19.20 10.36 -20.12
CA PRO A 159 -18.12 11.35 -20.06
C PRO A 159 -18.27 12.39 -18.96
N ASN A 160 -19.49 12.59 -18.43
CA ASN A 160 -19.79 13.71 -17.54
C ASN A 160 -19.74 13.37 -16.05
N VAL A 161 -19.68 12.09 -15.69
CA VAL A 161 -19.64 11.66 -14.28
C VAL A 161 -18.20 11.75 -13.76
N PRO A 162 -17.88 12.56 -12.73
CA PRO A 162 -16.54 12.62 -12.17
C PRO A 162 -16.11 11.28 -11.57
N ILE A 163 -14.87 10.88 -11.88
CA ILE A 163 -14.21 9.68 -11.34
C ILE A 163 -12.96 10.12 -10.59
N ALA A 164 -12.81 9.69 -9.34
CA ALA A 164 -11.62 9.94 -8.53
C ALA A 164 -11.06 8.62 -8.01
N ALA A 165 -9.75 8.56 -7.83
CA ALA A 165 -9.10 7.42 -7.21
C ALA A 165 -8.11 7.83 -6.13
N SER A 166 -7.88 6.91 -5.19
CA SER A 166 -6.78 7.00 -4.25
C SER A 166 -5.80 5.85 -4.46
N PHE A 167 -4.52 6.11 -4.22
CA PHE A 167 -3.44 5.19 -4.54
C PHE A 167 -2.34 5.16 -3.46
N ASP A 168 -1.61 4.06 -3.46
CA ASP A 168 -0.32 3.97 -2.79
C ASP A 168 0.76 4.69 -3.61
N LEU A 169 1.73 5.32 -2.95
CA LEU A 169 2.89 5.95 -3.60
C LEU A 169 3.77 4.98 -4.37
N HIS A 170 3.68 3.69 -4.11
CA HIS A 170 4.37 2.67 -4.90
C HIS A 170 3.69 2.42 -6.26
N GLY A 171 2.56 3.05 -6.57
CA GLY A 171 1.91 2.84 -7.86
C GLY A 171 2.81 3.12 -9.07
N ASN A 172 2.69 2.28 -10.09
CA ASN A 172 3.25 2.44 -11.42
C ASN A 172 2.15 2.98 -12.33
N GLU A 173 2.11 4.29 -12.51
CA GLU A 173 1.07 4.96 -13.29
C GLU A 173 1.69 5.85 -14.36
N ASP A 174 0.90 6.22 -15.37
CA ASP A 174 1.26 7.21 -16.38
C ASP A 174 0.06 8.10 -16.74
N GLU A 175 0.08 8.79 -17.89
CA GLU A 175 -1.03 9.64 -18.28
C GLU A 175 -2.31 8.86 -18.63
N GLN A 176 -2.25 7.54 -18.85
CA GLN A 176 -3.40 6.77 -19.32
C GLN A 176 -4.52 6.72 -18.27
N PHE A 177 -4.21 6.68 -16.97
CA PHE A 177 -5.23 6.69 -15.92
C PHE A 177 -6.10 7.97 -15.97
N LEU A 178 -5.46 9.14 -16.04
CA LEU A 178 -6.13 10.44 -16.07
C LEU A 178 -6.80 10.77 -17.42
N LYS A 179 -6.66 9.92 -18.45
CA LYS A 179 -7.53 9.99 -19.63
C LYS A 179 -8.96 9.54 -19.32
N TRP A 180 -9.12 8.65 -18.35
CA TRP A 180 -10.41 8.04 -18.01
C TRP A 180 -10.96 8.57 -16.69
N ALA A 181 -10.09 8.90 -15.74
CA ALA A 181 -10.42 9.48 -14.45
C ALA A 181 -10.14 10.99 -14.39
N ASN A 182 -10.75 11.67 -13.43
CA ASN A 182 -10.62 13.11 -13.25
C ASN A 182 -9.61 13.48 -12.14
N ALA A 183 -9.30 12.58 -11.21
CA ALA A 183 -8.31 12.83 -10.17
C ALA A 183 -7.67 11.54 -9.62
N ALA A 184 -6.41 11.67 -9.18
CA ALA A 184 -5.64 10.64 -8.51
C ALA A 184 -5.00 11.18 -7.22
N PHE A 185 -5.33 10.64 -6.05
CA PHE A 185 -4.81 11.09 -4.75
C PHE A 185 -3.87 10.04 -4.14
N VAL A 186 -2.59 10.36 -4.06
CA VAL A 186 -1.54 9.41 -3.69
C VAL A 186 -1.09 9.62 -2.24
N THR A 187 -0.79 8.55 -1.52
CA THR A 187 -0.18 8.64 -0.18
C THR A 187 1.13 9.42 -0.26
N LYS A 188 1.38 10.27 0.74
CA LYS A 188 2.60 11.10 0.82
C LYS A 188 3.49 10.70 1.99
N ARG A 189 3.19 9.58 2.64
CA ARG A 189 3.98 8.96 3.70
C ARG A 189 4.26 7.51 3.34
N TYR A 190 5.51 7.14 3.54
CA TYR A 190 5.99 5.77 3.64
C TYR A 190 6.70 5.66 4.99
N PRO A 191 6.16 4.93 5.99
CA PRO A 191 4.96 4.09 5.95
C PRO A 191 3.63 4.84 5.73
N HIS A 192 2.62 4.17 5.16
CA HIS A 192 1.39 4.80 4.62
C HIS A 192 0.34 5.17 5.67
N TYR A 193 0.63 6.16 6.52
CA TYR A 193 -0.31 6.61 7.55
C TYR A 193 -1.46 7.47 7.01
N ASP A 194 -1.30 8.03 5.83
CA ASP A 194 -2.17 9.07 5.29
C ASP A 194 -3.15 8.55 4.23
N ALA A 195 -3.34 7.24 4.11
CA ALA A 195 -4.34 6.65 3.22
C ALA A 195 -5.76 7.20 3.49
N PHE A 196 -6.13 7.33 4.77
CA PHE A 196 -7.40 7.95 5.17
C PHE A 196 -7.54 9.39 4.66
N LEU A 197 -6.44 10.17 4.66
CA LEU A 197 -6.46 11.54 4.16
C LEU A 197 -6.69 11.58 2.64
N GLN A 198 -6.10 10.64 1.90
CA GLN A 198 -6.30 10.58 0.44
C GLN A 198 -7.73 10.19 0.06
N GLY A 199 -8.35 9.26 0.80
CA GLY A 199 -9.77 8.95 0.63
C GLY A 199 -10.67 10.15 0.92
N SER A 200 -10.37 10.89 1.99
CA SER A 200 -11.09 12.12 2.36
C SER A 200 -11.00 13.20 1.27
N ARG A 201 -9.81 13.36 0.68
CA ARG A 201 -9.59 14.27 -0.46
C ARG A 201 -10.41 13.84 -1.69
N SER A 202 -10.48 12.56 -1.99
CA SER A 202 -11.30 12.01 -3.08
C SER A 202 -12.79 12.32 -2.90
N ALA A 203 -13.34 12.15 -1.70
CA ALA A 203 -14.74 12.49 -1.40
C ALA A 203 -15.02 13.98 -1.61
N THR A 204 -14.16 14.84 -1.08
CA THR A 204 -14.28 16.30 -1.24
C THR A 204 -14.22 16.70 -2.72
N PHE A 205 -13.27 16.13 -3.47
CA PHE A 205 -13.13 16.38 -4.90
C PHE A 205 -14.38 15.98 -5.69
N LEU A 206 -14.91 14.76 -5.46
CA LEU A 206 -16.11 14.30 -6.15
C LEU A 206 -17.30 15.20 -5.82
N TYR A 207 -17.51 15.52 -4.53
CA TYR A 207 -18.58 16.39 -4.10
C TYR A 207 -18.53 17.76 -4.81
N ARG A 208 -17.36 18.41 -4.80
CA ARG A 208 -17.16 19.70 -5.46
C ARG A 208 -17.35 19.60 -6.97
N SER A 209 -16.87 18.53 -7.61
CA SER A 209 -17.04 18.31 -9.05
C SER A 209 -18.51 18.15 -9.45
N MET A 210 -19.27 17.36 -8.69
CA MET A 210 -20.71 17.16 -8.91
C MET A 210 -21.55 18.43 -8.71
N LYS A 211 -21.06 19.35 -7.88
CA LYS A 211 -21.63 20.69 -7.67
C LYS A 211 -21.20 21.72 -8.72
N GLY A 212 -20.28 21.37 -9.62
CA GLY A 212 -19.67 22.31 -10.57
C GLY A 212 -18.71 23.31 -9.94
N LEU A 213 -18.25 23.05 -8.72
CA LEU A 213 -17.29 23.87 -7.96
C LEU A 213 -15.82 23.48 -8.23
N TYR A 214 -15.61 22.41 -8.98
CA TYR A 214 -14.30 21.95 -9.40
C TYR A 214 -14.40 21.34 -10.79
N LYS A 215 -13.65 21.87 -11.75
CA LYS A 215 -13.54 21.32 -13.11
C LYS A 215 -12.11 20.84 -13.30
N SER A 216 -11.91 19.53 -13.23
CA SER A 216 -10.56 18.99 -13.21
C SER A 216 -9.81 19.23 -14.50
N THR A 217 -8.64 19.83 -14.37
CA THR A 217 -7.62 19.90 -15.41
C THR A 217 -6.36 19.23 -14.89
N THR A 218 -5.72 18.41 -15.72
CA THR A 218 -4.64 17.53 -15.26
C THR A 218 -3.38 17.65 -16.10
N ALA A 219 -2.24 17.38 -15.46
CA ALA A 219 -0.96 17.21 -16.13
C ALA A 219 -0.21 16.03 -15.52
N THR A 220 0.46 15.26 -16.38
CA THR A 220 1.31 14.13 -15.97
C THR A 220 2.73 14.37 -16.42
N ARG A 221 3.71 14.03 -15.57
CA ARG A 221 5.13 13.93 -15.92
C ARG A 221 5.73 12.65 -15.36
N LYS A 222 6.58 12.02 -16.16
CA LYS A 222 7.36 10.84 -15.78
C LYS A 222 8.84 11.17 -15.84
N PRO A 223 9.45 11.65 -14.74
CA PRO A 223 10.91 11.71 -14.69
C PRO A 223 11.46 10.29 -14.88
N PRO A 224 12.45 10.07 -15.76
CA PRO A 224 12.88 8.72 -16.15
C PRO A 224 13.77 8.10 -15.05
N ILE A 225 13.17 7.76 -13.91
CA ILE A 225 13.85 7.24 -12.72
C ILE A 225 13.04 6.07 -12.16
N ILE A 226 13.76 5.03 -11.75
CA ILE A 226 13.23 3.92 -10.97
C ILE A 226 14.07 3.72 -9.71
N THR A 227 13.41 3.41 -8.59
CA THR A 227 14.10 3.25 -7.29
C THR A 227 13.61 2.01 -6.56
N ALA A 228 14.53 1.31 -5.89
CA ALA A 228 14.18 0.22 -4.98
C ALA A 228 13.41 0.76 -3.78
N THR A 229 12.29 0.13 -3.39
CA THR A 229 11.42 0.77 -2.38
C THR A 229 12.04 0.88 -1.00
N VAL A 230 13.08 0.11 -0.67
CA VAL A 230 13.86 0.33 0.56
C VAL A 230 14.48 1.74 0.64
N LEU A 231 14.76 2.38 -0.50
CA LEU A 231 15.31 3.74 -0.60
C LEU A 231 14.22 4.82 -0.51
N GLN A 232 12.96 4.44 -0.66
CA GLN A 232 11.84 5.36 -0.80
C GLN A 232 11.27 5.87 0.54
N TRP A 233 11.94 5.60 1.66
CA TRP A 233 11.46 6.00 2.99
C TRP A 233 11.27 7.53 3.10
N THR A 234 10.03 7.98 3.34
CA THR A 234 9.70 9.42 3.45
C THR A 234 10.11 10.07 4.78
N GLY A 235 10.83 9.34 5.65
CA GLY A 235 11.48 9.90 6.83
C GLY A 235 12.87 10.46 6.56
N GLN A 236 13.43 10.25 5.36
CA GLN A 236 14.75 10.72 4.98
C GLN A 236 14.75 11.45 3.62
N ALA A 237 15.78 12.27 3.42
CA ALA A 237 16.08 12.87 2.13
C ALA A 237 16.57 11.80 1.13
N PRO A 238 16.24 11.91 -0.17
CA PRO A 238 15.46 12.98 -0.80
C PRO A 238 13.94 12.74 -0.82
N SER A 239 13.46 11.54 -0.46
CA SER A 239 12.04 11.17 -0.49
C SER A 239 11.16 12.17 0.27
N VAL A 240 11.54 12.54 1.50
CA VAL A 240 10.81 13.57 2.27
C VAL A 240 10.76 14.92 1.53
N MET A 241 11.85 15.32 0.88
CA MET A 241 11.93 16.61 0.17
C MET A 241 11.02 16.65 -1.06
N ILE A 242 10.89 15.52 -1.77
CA ILE A 242 9.97 15.38 -2.90
C ILE A 242 8.52 15.56 -2.42
N MET A 243 8.13 14.86 -1.36
CA MET A 243 6.77 14.98 -0.81
C MET A 243 6.51 16.36 -0.21
N GLU A 244 7.48 16.98 0.46
CA GLU A 244 7.37 18.35 0.97
C GLU A 244 7.31 19.40 -0.16
N ARG A 245 7.94 19.15 -1.32
CA ARG A 245 7.77 20.02 -2.49
C ARG A 245 6.34 19.97 -3.02
N ALA A 246 5.76 18.77 -3.14
CA ALA A 246 4.35 18.61 -3.51
C ALA A 246 3.43 19.34 -2.52
N ARG A 247 3.63 19.16 -1.20
CA ARG A 247 2.85 19.86 -0.17
C ARG A 247 2.96 21.38 -0.24
N ARG A 248 4.13 21.92 -0.58
CA ARG A 248 4.32 23.38 -0.74
C ARG A 248 3.50 23.93 -1.91
N TRP A 249 3.37 23.21 -3.01
CA TRP A 249 2.48 23.59 -4.11
C TRP A 249 1.02 23.57 -3.66
N GLU A 250 0.57 22.48 -3.03
CA GLU A 250 -0.80 22.35 -2.50
C GLU A 250 -1.16 23.43 -1.46
N ALA A 251 -0.16 23.98 -0.75
CA ALA A 251 -0.37 25.02 0.26
C ALA A 251 -0.39 26.46 -0.33
N ARG A 252 0.29 26.69 -1.46
CA ARG A 252 0.40 28.01 -2.09
C ARG A 252 -0.73 28.26 -3.09
N GLU A 253 -1.10 27.21 -3.81
CA GLU A 253 -2.07 27.28 -4.89
C GLU A 253 -3.37 26.61 -4.45
N THR A 254 -4.42 27.42 -4.30
CA THR A 254 -5.72 26.90 -3.90
C THR A 254 -6.24 25.94 -4.97
N ASP A 255 -6.85 24.84 -4.56
CA ASP A 255 -7.40 23.83 -5.47
C ASP A 255 -6.36 23.14 -6.39
N ALA A 256 -5.06 23.25 -6.09
CA ALA A 256 -4.03 22.42 -6.70
C ALA A 256 -3.74 21.19 -5.85
N PHE A 257 -3.68 20.03 -6.48
CA PHE A 257 -3.32 18.76 -5.86
C PHE A 257 -2.15 18.13 -6.60
N VAL A 258 -1.15 17.69 -5.84
CA VAL A 258 0.08 17.13 -6.39
C VAL A 258 0.27 15.73 -5.83
N SER A 259 0.16 14.75 -6.71
CA SER A 259 0.28 13.33 -6.43
C SER A 259 1.59 12.81 -7.01
N VAL A 260 2.41 12.20 -6.16
CA VAL A 260 3.72 11.68 -6.54
C VAL A 260 3.75 10.19 -6.29
N PHE A 261 3.88 9.43 -7.36
CA PHE A 261 4.22 8.03 -7.35
C PHE A 261 5.74 7.88 -7.43
N TYR A 262 6.31 7.07 -6.55
CA TYR A 262 7.72 6.66 -6.64
C TYR A 262 7.93 5.43 -7.53
N GLY A 263 6.86 4.68 -7.79
CA GLY A 263 6.91 3.43 -8.54
C GLY A 263 7.29 2.23 -7.69
N PHE A 264 6.89 1.05 -8.17
CA PHE A 264 7.21 -0.24 -7.60
C PHE A 264 8.02 -1.04 -8.62
N PRO A 265 9.34 -1.19 -8.39
CA PRO A 265 10.23 -1.69 -9.42
C PRO A 265 10.10 -3.19 -9.69
N TRP A 266 9.38 -3.93 -8.86
CA TRP A 266 9.24 -5.38 -9.03
C TRP A 266 7.97 -5.76 -9.79
N SER A 267 7.31 -4.79 -10.43
CA SER A 267 6.30 -5.05 -11.45
C SER A 267 6.89 -4.78 -12.83
N ASP A 268 6.86 -5.79 -13.69
CA ASP A 268 7.26 -5.68 -15.10
C ASP A 268 6.12 -5.07 -15.93
N VAL A 269 5.91 -3.77 -15.76
CA VAL A 269 4.85 -2.99 -16.43
C VAL A 269 5.46 -1.81 -17.19
N PRO A 270 4.87 -1.39 -18.33
CA PRO A 270 5.47 -0.36 -19.18
C PRO A 270 5.51 1.03 -18.56
N ASP A 271 4.70 1.25 -17.52
CA ASP A 271 4.56 2.48 -16.76
C ASP A 271 5.27 2.43 -15.40
N VAL A 272 6.22 1.52 -15.21
CA VAL A 272 7.06 1.49 -14.00
C VAL A 272 7.86 2.79 -13.81
N GLY A 273 8.10 3.15 -12.56
CA GLY A 273 8.97 4.27 -12.17
C GLY A 273 8.21 5.48 -11.63
N ALA A 274 8.93 6.57 -11.40
CA ALA A 274 8.38 7.76 -10.78
C ALA A 274 7.41 8.51 -11.73
N THR A 275 6.28 8.95 -11.17
CA THR A 275 5.24 9.70 -11.89
C THR A 275 4.70 10.81 -11.02
N VAL A 276 4.46 11.97 -11.63
CA VAL A 276 3.78 13.11 -11.02
C VAL A 276 2.45 13.31 -11.74
N HIS A 277 1.36 13.26 -10.99
CA HIS A 277 0.03 13.70 -11.42
C HIS A 277 -0.31 15.00 -10.72
N VAL A 278 -0.69 16.01 -11.48
CA VAL A 278 -1.20 17.28 -10.96
C VAL A 278 -2.64 17.44 -11.39
N MET A 279 -3.50 17.84 -10.44
CA MET A 279 -4.87 18.27 -10.73
C MET A 279 -5.06 19.71 -10.26
N THR A 280 -5.68 20.53 -11.11
CA THR A 280 -6.08 21.91 -10.83
C THR A 280 -7.55 22.12 -11.17
N ASN A 281 -8.08 23.30 -10.84
CA ASN A 281 -9.46 23.68 -11.13
C ASN A 281 -9.52 24.63 -12.33
N ASP A 282 -9.79 24.07 -13.51
CA ASP A 282 -9.87 24.76 -14.81
C ASP A 282 -8.62 25.58 -15.18
N ASP A 283 -7.43 25.15 -14.72
CA ASP A 283 -6.16 25.85 -14.95
C ASP A 283 -5.08 24.89 -15.52
N PRO A 284 -5.05 24.68 -16.85
CA PRO A 284 -4.06 23.83 -17.49
C PRO A 284 -2.63 24.37 -17.42
N GLU A 285 -2.45 25.69 -17.37
CA GLU A 285 -1.13 26.32 -17.32
C GLU A 285 -0.47 26.05 -15.97
N LEU A 286 -1.23 26.21 -14.88
CA LEU A 286 -0.78 25.87 -13.54
C LEU A 286 -0.48 24.38 -13.41
N ALA A 287 -1.35 23.51 -13.94
CA ALA A 287 -1.13 22.07 -13.88
C ALA A 287 0.21 21.66 -14.51
N ASN A 288 0.52 22.20 -15.69
CA ASN A 288 1.79 21.95 -16.37
C ASN A 288 2.97 22.54 -15.60
N THR A 289 2.86 23.78 -15.12
CA THR A 289 3.92 24.46 -14.35
C THR A 289 4.34 23.64 -13.12
N ILE A 290 3.37 23.15 -12.36
CA ILE A 290 3.64 22.32 -11.17
C ILE A 290 4.25 20.98 -11.58
N ALA A 291 3.73 20.35 -12.63
CA ALA A 291 4.20 19.03 -13.06
C ALA A 291 5.66 19.11 -13.56
N ASP A 292 6.01 20.15 -14.32
CA ASP A 292 7.37 20.42 -14.77
C ASP A 292 8.31 20.66 -13.59
N ASP A 293 7.94 21.54 -12.65
CA ASP A 293 8.74 21.83 -11.45
C ASP A 293 9.01 20.58 -10.59
N MET A 294 7.99 19.73 -10.42
CA MET A 294 8.12 18.49 -9.67
C MET A 294 9.01 17.47 -10.40
N ALA A 295 8.82 17.30 -11.72
CA ALA A 295 9.64 16.39 -12.51
C ALA A 295 11.11 16.82 -12.54
N GLU A 296 11.38 18.11 -12.75
CA GLU A 296 12.72 18.69 -12.70
C GLU A 296 13.36 18.52 -11.31
N PHE A 297 12.58 18.67 -10.24
CA PHE A 297 13.09 18.46 -8.89
C PHE A 297 13.47 17.01 -8.62
N ILE A 298 12.60 16.07 -8.98
CA ILE A 298 12.87 14.63 -8.82
C ILE A 298 14.10 14.26 -9.65
N TRP A 299 14.19 14.77 -10.89
CA TRP A 299 15.38 14.59 -11.73
C TRP A 299 16.66 15.14 -11.09
N ARG A 300 16.59 16.32 -10.49
CA ARG A 300 17.74 16.94 -9.82
C ARG A 300 18.27 16.11 -8.64
N VAL A 301 17.41 15.42 -7.90
CA VAL A 301 17.78 14.61 -6.72
C VAL A 301 17.91 13.12 -7.03
N ARG A 302 17.91 12.73 -8.31
CA ARG A 302 17.85 11.33 -8.75
C ARG A 302 18.96 10.44 -8.22
N GLU A 303 20.18 10.99 -8.09
CA GLU A 303 21.35 10.23 -7.65
C GLU A 303 21.16 9.70 -6.23
N ASP A 304 20.78 10.57 -5.29
CA ASP A 304 20.47 10.19 -3.91
C ASP A 304 19.15 9.41 -3.80
N PHE A 305 18.21 9.61 -4.74
CA PHE A 305 16.91 8.94 -4.70
C PHE A 305 17.01 7.47 -5.12
N ALA A 306 17.83 7.15 -6.12
CA ALA A 306 18.05 5.77 -6.58
C ALA A 306 19.30 5.12 -5.99
N GLY A 307 20.15 5.89 -5.30
CA GLY A 307 21.38 5.43 -4.67
C GLY A 307 21.21 4.99 -3.23
N GLY A 308 21.88 3.91 -2.84
CA GLY A 308 21.99 3.48 -1.46
C GLY A 308 22.52 2.06 -1.32
N SER A 309 23.15 1.78 -0.19
CA SER A 309 23.69 0.46 0.15
C SER A 309 23.37 0.12 1.60
N PHE A 310 23.19 -1.16 1.87
CA PHE A 310 22.86 -1.68 3.19
C PHE A 310 23.85 -2.80 3.55
N PRO A 311 24.15 -3.02 4.85
CA PRO A 311 25.05 -4.08 5.28
C PRO A 311 24.55 -5.45 4.85
N MET A 312 25.49 -6.28 4.40
CA MET A 312 25.24 -7.70 4.12
C MET A 312 24.95 -8.47 5.42
N PRO A 313 24.35 -9.67 5.37
CA PRO A 313 23.88 -10.38 6.56
C PRO A 313 24.96 -10.58 7.65
N ASP A 314 26.18 -10.96 7.27
CA ASP A 314 27.30 -11.13 8.22
C ASP A 314 27.69 -9.80 8.89
N GLU A 315 27.76 -8.73 8.10
CA GLU A 315 28.07 -7.39 8.61
C GLU A 315 26.96 -6.89 9.54
N ALA A 316 25.69 -7.06 9.16
CA ALA A 316 24.55 -6.68 9.98
C ALA A 316 24.51 -7.45 11.31
N ALA A 317 24.84 -8.75 11.29
CA ALA A 317 24.96 -9.55 12.50
C ALA A 317 26.15 -9.10 13.37
N ALA A 318 27.29 -8.73 12.76
CA ALA A 318 28.43 -8.15 13.48
C ALA A 318 28.10 -6.80 14.12
N GLN A 319 27.37 -5.93 13.41
CA GLN A 319 26.88 -4.66 13.93
C GLN A 319 25.89 -4.86 15.09
N THR A 320 25.02 -5.88 14.99
CA THR A 320 24.08 -6.26 16.07
C THR A 320 24.81 -6.64 17.35
N VAL A 321 25.85 -7.49 17.27
CA VAL A 321 26.66 -7.85 18.45
C VAL A 321 27.30 -6.61 19.09
N LYS A 322 27.89 -5.72 18.29
CA LYS A 322 28.47 -4.47 18.79
C LYS A 322 27.45 -3.55 19.46
N ALA A 323 26.23 -3.47 18.93
CA ALA A 323 25.16 -2.68 19.52
C ALA A 323 24.73 -3.25 20.88
N ILE A 324 24.62 -4.59 21.00
CA ILE A 324 24.36 -5.26 22.28
C ILE A 324 25.45 -4.95 23.30
N GLU A 325 26.74 -5.08 22.93
CA GLU A 325 27.88 -4.80 23.81
C GLU A 325 27.88 -3.35 24.35
N LYS A 326 27.34 -2.41 23.58
CA LYS A 326 27.20 -1.00 23.96
C LYS A 326 25.91 -0.69 24.73
N GLY A 327 25.00 -1.64 24.87
CA GLY A 327 23.67 -1.42 25.44
C GLY A 327 22.74 -0.59 24.54
N GLU A 328 23.00 -0.54 23.22
CA GLU A 328 22.17 0.15 22.22
C GLU A 328 20.99 -0.75 21.76
N ILE A 329 20.30 -1.34 22.74
CA ILE A 329 19.19 -2.30 22.57
C ILE A 329 17.83 -1.65 22.91
N PRO A 330 16.72 -2.11 22.32
CA PRO A 330 16.62 -3.17 21.31
C PRO A 330 17.21 -2.80 19.95
N VAL A 331 17.80 -3.80 19.27
CA VAL A 331 18.26 -3.73 17.88
C VAL A 331 17.17 -4.28 16.96
N VAL A 332 16.84 -3.57 15.88
CA VAL A 332 15.86 -4.04 14.89
C VAL A 332 16.52 -4.19 13.53
N LEU A 333 16.49 -5.42 13.02
CA LEU A 333 16.98 -5.82 11.71
C LEU A 333 15.81 -5.86 10.73
N GLY A 334 15.75 -4.88 9.83
CA GLY A 334 14.79 -4.87 8.72
C GLY A 334 15.34 -5.66 7.54
N ASP A 335 14.96 -6.92 7.41
CA ASP A 335 15.28 -7.73 6.23
C ASP A 335 14.37 -7.29 5.08
N TYR A 336 14.94 -6.43 4.25
CA TYR A 336 14.21 -5.75 3.18
C TYR A 336 14.18 -6.58 1.89
N SER A 337 15.10 -7.54 1.75
CA SER A 337 15.34 -8.29 0.52
C SER A 337 14.20 -9.25 0.21
N ASP A 338 13.58 -9.79 1.25
CA ASP A 338 12.72 -10.96 1.14
C ASP A 338 11.25 -10.58 0.86
N ARG A 339 10.78 -10.93 -0.34
CA ARG A 339 9.36 -10.81 -0.75
C ARG A 339 8.54 -12.07 -0.46
N PRO A 340 9.05 -13.30 -0.70
CA PRO A 340 8.29 -14.50 -0.40
C PRO A 340 8.17 -14.79 1.09
N GLY A 341 9.10 -14.28 1.91
CA GLY A 341 9.08 -14.34 3.37
C GLY A 341 9.89 -15.48 3.98
N ASP A 342 10.54 -16.33 3.18
CA ASP A 342 11.24 -17.53 3.64
C ASP A 342 12.78 -17.38 3.61
N ALA A 343 13.33 -16.20 3.35
CA ALA A 343 14.78 -16.02 3.30
C ALA A 343 15.44 -16.20 4.68
N THR A 344 16.56 -16.90 4.74
CA THR A 344 17.20 -17.29 6.01
C THR A 344 18.56 -16.65 6.24
N TRP A 345 19.01 -15.76 5.33
CA TRP A 345 20.34 -15.17 5.35
C TRP A 345 20.75 -14.62 6.71
N ILE A 346 19.96 -13.67 7.25
CA ILE A 346 20.26 -13.07 8.56
C ILE A 346 20.02 -14.05 9.72
N LEU A 347 19.08 -15.00 9.59
CA LEU A 347 18.85 -16.03 10.63
C LEU A 347 20.10 -16.89 10.83
N ARG A 348 20.72 -17.32 9.73
CA ARG A 348 21.96 -18.12 9.72
C ARG A 348 23.09 -17.40 10.46
N GLU A 349 23.30 -16.12 10.16
CA GLU A 349 24.38 -15.33 10.76
C GLU A 349 24.18 -15.08 12.26
N LEU A 350 22.93 -14.80 12.68
CA LEU A 350 22.60 -14.64 14.10
C LEU A 350 22.80 -15.93 14.89
N ILE A 351 22.46 -17.10 14.31
CA ILE A 351 22.71 -18.41 14.94
C ILE A 351 24.20 -18.71 14.99
N ALA A 352 24.94 -18.50 13.90
CA ALA A 352 26.37 -18.77 13.83
C ALA A 352 27.18 -17.96 14.86
N ARG A 353 26.69 -16.77 15.21
CA ARG A 353 27.28 -15.88 16.22
C ARG A 353 26.71 -16.09 17.64
N ASP A 354 25.81 -17.05 17.83
CA ASP A 354 25.12 -17.33 19.10
C ASP A 354 24.48 -16.07 19.72
N VAL A 355 23.81 -15.24 18.91
CA VAL A 355 23.11 -14.06 19.40
C VAL A 355 21.93 -14.49 20.29
N ALA A 356 21.85 -13.92 21.48
CA ALA A 356 20.83 -14.22 22.48
C ALA A 356 19.62 -13.28 22.37
N LYS A 357 18.49 -13.70 22.95
CA LYS A 357 17.26 -12.90 23.03
C LYS A 357 16.80 -12.32 21.69
N VAL A 358 16.91 -13.11 20.62
CA VAL A 358 16.44 -12.77 19.28
C VAL A 358 14.96 -13.12 19.14
N MET A 359 14.15 -12.20 18.66
CA MET A 359 12.80 -12.44 18.16
C MET A 359 12.78 -12.31 16.63
N TYR A 360 12.67 -13.44 15.92
CA TYR A 360 12.55 -13.46 14.46
C TYR A 360 11.09 -13.50 14.05
N ALA A 361 10.55 -12.36 13.57
CA ALA A 361 9.14 -12.15 13.30
C ALA A 361 8.92 -11.55 11.89
N ALA A 362 8.61 -12.33 10.85
CA ALA A 362 8.17 -13.72 10.80
C ALA A 362 8.76 -14.43 9.58
N LEU A 363 9.07 -15.72 9.71
CA LEU A 363 9.59 -16.55 8.62
C LEU A 363 8.45 -17.37 8.02
N ARG A 364 8.23 -17.26 6.71
CA ARG A 364 7.29 -18.11 5.99
C ARG A 364 7.84 -19.53 5.94
N ASP A 365 7.05 -20.48 6.45
CA ASP A 365 7.32 -21.91 6.30
C ASP A 365 6.05 -22.75 6.46
N GLU A 366 5.25 -22.79 5.40
CA GLU A 366 4.03 -23.60 5.35
C GLU A 366 4.29 -25.11 5.48
N LYS A 367 5.48 -25.58 5.09
CA LYS A 367 5.84 -27.01 5.13
C LYS A 367 6.08 -27.47 6.56
N THR A 368 6.81 -26.67 7.33
CA THR A 368 7.03 -26.92 8.75
C THR A 368 5.73 -26.84 9.54
N LEU A 369 4.85 -25.87 9.25
CA LEU A 369 3.52 -25.80 9.89
C LEU A 369 2.68 -27.05 9.60
N ALA A 370 2.64 -27.52 8.36
CA ALA A 370 1.91 -28.73 7.99
C ALA A 370 2.47 -29.99 8.69
N ALA A 371 3.79 -30.08 8.85
CA ALA A 371 4.42 -31.18 9.57
C ALA A 371 4.07 -31.15 11.08
N LEU A 372 4.11 -29.98 11.72
CA LEU A 372 3.71 -29.80 13.12
C LEU A 372 2.24 -30.15 13.34
N LYS A 373 1.36 -29.72 12.43
CA LYS A 373 -0.07 -30.09 12.44
C LYS A 373 -0.24 -31.61 12.37
N SER A 374 0.46 -32.25 11.44
CA SER A 374 0.34 -33.70 11.20
C SER A 374 0.87 -34.51 12.38
N ALA A 375 1.88 -33.99 13.08
CA ALA A 375 2.40 -34.57 14.32
C ALA A 375 1.53 -34.30 15.55
N GLY A 376 0.51 -33.43 15.44
CA GLY A 376 -0.32 -33.02 16.57
C GLY A 376 0.45 -32.21 17.62
N ALA A 377 1.44 -31.41 17.18
CA ALA A 377 2.37 -30.70 18.03
C ALA A 377 1.68 -29.79 19.06
N LYS A 378 2.28 -29.67 20.24
CA LYS A 378 1.80 -28.89 21.39
C LYS A 378 2.96 -28.09 22.00
N ALA A 379 2.60 -27.09 22.79
CA ALA A 379 3.59 -26.36 23.58
C ALA A 379 4.40 -27.33 24.48
N GLY A 380 5.72 -27.20 24.46
CA GLY A 380 6.67 -28.04 25.18
C GLY A 380 7.29 -29.17 24.34
N ASP A 381 6.71 -29.52 23.19
CA ASP A 381 7.24 -30.57 22.32
C ASP A 381 8.61 -30.18 21.75
N ALA A 382 9.46 -31.20 21.54
CA ALA A 382 10.76 -30.99 20.91
C ALA A 382 10.59 -30.54 19.46
N PHE A 383 11.41 -29.58 19.05
CA PHE A 383 11.48 -29.09 17.68
C PHE A 383 12.90 -29.31 17.16
N ASP A 384 13.03 -29.95 16.00
CA ASP A 384 14.31 -30.13 15.32
C ASP A 384 14.07 -30.28 13.81
N MET A 385 14.07 -29.15 13.10
CA MET A 385 13.69 -29.07 11.68
C MET A 385 14.51 -28.02 10.94
N ASP A 386 14.65 -28.20 9.63
CA ASP A 386 15.15 -27.17 8.74
C ASP A 386 14.02 -26.22 8.36
N VAL A 387 14.26 -24.92 8.50
CA VAL A 387 13.26 -23.88 8.25
C VAL A 387 13.68 -22.91 7.14
N GLY A 388 12.69 -22.43 6.39
CA GLY A 388 12.87 -21.45 5.31
C GLY A 388 13.78 -21.92 4.16
N GLY A 389 14.19 -21.01 3.28
CA GLY A 389 15.17 -21.25 2.23
C GLY A 389 14.70 -22.20 1.12
N PHE A 390 13.40 -22.21 0.82
CA PHE A 390 12.81 -23.18 -0.12
C PHE A 390 12.21 -22.55 -1.38
N THR A 391 12.13 -21.21 -1.48
CA THR A 391 11.62 -20.53 -2.68
C THR A 391 12.66 -20.32 -3.78
N GLY A 392 13.94 -20.63 -3.53
CA GLY A 392 15.03 -20.53 -4.52
C GLY A 392 16.30 -19.93 -3.93
N GLU A 393 17.30 -19.69 -4.78
CA GLU A 393 18.61 -19.15 -4.36
C GLU A 393 18.50 -17.79 -3.64
N GLN A 394 17.50 -16.98 -3.98
CA GLN A 394 17.23 -15.70 -3.33
C GLN A 394 16.94 -15.82 -1.82
N ALA A 395 16.39 -16.96 -1.39
CA ALA A 395 16.04 -17.21 0.01
C ALA A 395 17.24 -17.75 0.82
N GLY A 396 18.34 -18.11 0.16
CA GLY A 396 19.44 -18.84 0.78
C GLY A 396 19.06 -20.28 1.12
N SER A 397 19.96 -21.00 1.78
CA SER A 397 19.70 -22.39 2.17
C SER A 397 18.84 -22.48 3.43
N PRO A 398 18.06 -23.55 3.63
CA PRO A 398 17.37 -23.81 4.89
C PRO A 398 18.33 -23.77 6.08
N VAL A 399 17.80 -23.41 7.26
CA VAL A 399 18.56 -23.33 8.50
C VAL A 399 17.98 -24.32 9.50
N ARG A 400 18.82 -25.19 10.06
CA ARG A 400 18.43 -26.13 11.11
C ARG A 400 18.18 -25.37 12.41
N VAL A 401 16.97 -25.52 12.98
CA VAL A 401 16.61 -24.96 14.28
C VAL A 401 16.23 -26.12 15.21
N THR A 402 16.91 -26.17 16.36
CA THR A 402 16.67 -27.16 17.42
C THR A 402 16.23 -26.44 18.69
N GLY A 403 15.15 -26.91 19.31
CA GLY A 403 14.54 -26.26 20.45
C GLY A 403 13.20 -26.86 20.86
N LYS A 404 12.24 -26.00 21.20
CA LYS A 404 10.91 -26.43 21.66
C LYS A 404 9.80 -25.60 21.03
N VAL A 405 8.66 -26.23 20.80
CA VAL A 405 7.43 -25.52 20.42
C VAL A 405 6.96 -24.71 21.63
N ARG A 406 6.95 -23.38 21.51
CA ARG A 406 6.39 -22.48 22.53
C ARG A 406 4.88 -22.29 22.33
N TYR A 407 4.47 -22.17 21.08
CA TYR A 407 3.07 -22.01 20.70
C TYR A 407 2.82 -22.65 19.34
N PHE A 408 1.66 -23.27 19.18
CA PHE A 408 1.15 -23.74 17.90
C PHE A 408 -0.38 -23.61 17.89
N GLY A 409 -0.92 -22.85 16.94
CA GLY A 409 -2.36 -22.57 16.87
C GLY A 409 -2.70 -21.30 16.09
N GLU A 410 -3.93 -20.82 16.26
CA GLU A 410 -4.46 -19.65 15.55
C GLU A 410 -3.74 -18.36 15.93
N GLY A 411 -3.30 -17.58 14.93
CA GLY A 411 -2.65 -16.32 15.17
C GLY A 411 -2.59 -15.45 13.93
N TRP A 412 -2.71 -14.13 14.12
CA TRP A 412 -2.63 -13.14 13.04
C TRP A 412 -3.64 -13.36 11.89
N GLY A 413 -4.78 -14.01 12.19
CA GLY A 413 -5.81 -14.34 11.21
C GLY A 413 -5.51 -15.60 10.38
N TYR A 414 -4.48 -16.38 10.77
CA TYR A 414 -4.19 -17.70 10.22
C TYR A 414 -4.67 -18.79 11.18
N ASP A 415 -5.10 -19.91 10.60
CA ASP A 415 -5.49 -21.11 11.34
C ASP A 415 -4.31 -21.66 12.17
N GLU A 416 -3.10 -21.54 11.63
CA GLU A 416 -1.87 -22.11 12.20
C GLU A 416 -0.69 -21.16 12.03
N ILE A 417 -0.10 -20.76 13.15
CA ILE A 417 1.26 -20.25 13.27
C ILE A 417 2.01 -21.08 14.32
N ALA A 418 3.34 -21.11 14.24
CA ALA A 418 4.18 -21.72 15.26
C ALA A 418 5.17 -20.70 15.82
N ILE A 419 5.46 -20.80 17.11
CA ILE A 419 6.50 -20.03 17.77
C ILE A 419 7.46 -21.03 18.39
N ILE A 420 8.72 -20.99 17.98
CA ILE A 420 9.75 -21.94 18.38
C ILE A 420 10.76 -21.25 19.28
N GLU A 421 10.95 -21.76 20.49
CA GLU A 421 12.06 -21.40 21.38
C GLU A 421 13.32 -22.11 20.92
N PHE A 422 14.44 -21.39 20.81
CA PHE A 422 15.74 -21.97 20.47
C PHE A 422 16.89 -21.14 21.06
N GLY A 423 18.10 -21.69 21.03
CA GLY A 423 19.32 -21.00 21.45
C GLY A 423 19.24 -20.38 22.86
N ARG A 424 19.81 -19.19 23.03
CA ARG A 424 19.85 -18.46 24.31
C ARG A 424 18.68 -17.49 24.44
N GLY A 425 17.48 -18.06 24.57
CA GLY A 425 16.24 -17.29 24.76
C GLY A 425 15.72 -16.66 23.47
N ASN A 426 15.93 -17.32 22.32
CA ASN A 426 15.47 -16.82 21.04
C ASN A 426 14.08 -17.38 20.69
N LEU A 427 13.30 -16.63 19.92
CA LEU A 427 12.03 -17.05 19.32
C LEU A 427 12.07 -16.93 17.80
N LEU A 428 11.51 -17.93 17.14
CA LEU A 428 11.24 -17.92 15.71
C LEU A 428 9.74 -18.08 15.47
N PHE A 429 9.13 -17.09 14.81
CA PHE A 429 7.74 -17.14 14.37
C PHE A 429 7.67 -17.73 12.97
N LEU A 430 6.98 -18.86 12.81
CA LEU A 430 6.69 -19.50 11.54
C LEU A 430 5.25 -19.19 11.10
N VAL A 431 5.10 -18.75 9.86
CA VAL A 431 3.82 -18.33 9.27
C VAL A 431 3.57 -19.00 7.91
N PRO A 432 2.30 -19.16 7.48
CA PRO A 432 2.00 -19.87 6.24
C PRO A 432 2.27 -19.05 4.98
N THR A 433 2.45 -17.73 5.11
CA THR A 433 2.69 -16.83 3.98
C THR A 433 3.41 -15.57 4.44
N TYR A 434 3.88 -14.75 3.49
CA TYR A 434 4.59 -13.51 3.78
C TYR A 434 3.79 -12.62 4.73
N THR A 435 4.41 -12.26 5.85
CA THR A 435 3.77 -11.48 6.93
C THR A 435 4.71 -10.35 7.36
N GLN A 436 4.23 -9.11 7.23
CA GLN A 436 4.99 -7.93 7.65
C GLN A 436 4.62 -7.52 9.08
N ILE A 437 5.59 -7.59 9.99
CA ILE A 437 5.45 -7.03 11.33
C ILE A 437 5.80 -5.54 11.29
N ARG A 438 4.77 -4.72 11.57
CA ARG A 438 4.84 -3.25 11.47
C ARG A 438 4.81 -2.57 12.83
N THR A 439 4.32 -3.27 13.84
CA THR A 439 4.18 -2.81 15.22
C THR A 439 4.45 -3.95 16.19
N LEU A 440 4.60 -3.64 17.48
CA LEU A 440 4.80 -4.63 18.52
C LEU A 440 3.52 -5.40 18.87
N ALA A 441 2.34 -4.86 18.56
CA ALA A 441 1.07 -5.43 19.00
C ALA A 441 0.86 -6.90 18.55
N PRO A 442 1.16 -7.29 17.30
CA PRO A 442 1.06 -8.70 16.89
C PRO A 442 2.00 -9.64 17.65
N LEU A 443 3.11 -9.14 18.19
CA LEU A 443 4.11 -9.95 18.90
C LEU A 443 3.66 -10.32 20.32
N ARG A 444 2.66 -9.62 20.86
CA ARG A 444 2.05 -9.87 22.18
C ARG A 444 1.00 -10.98 22.08
N ILE A 445 1.45 -12.20 21.76
CA ILE A 445 0.61 -13.39 21.62
C ILE A 445 1.11 -14.50 22.55
N ALA A 446 0.21 -15.37 23.01
CA ALA A 446 0.56 -16.53 23.85
C ALA A 446 1.40 -16.19 25.11
N GLY A 447 1.16 -15.01 25.70
CA GLY A 447 1.87 -14.52 26.87
C GLY A 447 3.32 -14.07 26.61
N ILE A 448 3.71 -13.87 25.35
CA ILE A 448 5.01 -13.33 24.97
C ILE A 448 5.01 -11.82 25.18
N ASP A 449 6.02 -11.33 25.88
CA ASP A 449 6.32 -9.90 25.96
C ASP A 449 7.53 -9.60 25.04
N PRO A 450 7.39 -8.82 23.96
CA PRO A 450 8.53 -8.35 23.17
C PRO A 450 9.60 -7.64 24.01
N ASP A 451 9.25 -7.05 25.15
CA ASP A 451 10.20 -6.31 25.99
C ASP A 451 11.22 -7.24 26.71
N ASP A 452 11.02 -8.56 26.64
CA ASP A 452 11.98 -9.57 27.10
C ASP A 452 13.14 -9.82 26.11
N TYR A 453 13.07 -9.25 24.89
CA TYR A 453 13.97 -9.52 23.77
C TYR A 453 14.82 -8.29 23.40
N ASP A 454 16.08 -8.55 23.04
CA ASP A 454 17.07 -7.50 22.76
C ASP A 454 17.25 -7.26 21.25
N VAL A 455 16.88 -8.24 20.42
CA VAL A 455 17.06 -8.18 18.96
C VAL A 455 15.79 -8.62 18.26
N PHE A 456 15.36 -7.87 17.25
CA PHE A 456 14.21 -8.21 16.40
C PHE A 456 14.65 -8.35 14.96
N VAL A 457 14.16 -9.37 14.28
CA VAL A 457 14.25 -9.46 12.81
C VAL A 457 12.84 -9.34 12.24
N VAL A 458 12.65 -8.41 11.31
CA VAL A 458 11.37 -8.17 10.65
C VAL A 458 11.52 -8.21 9.13
N LYS A 459 10.60 -8.92 8.46
CA LYS A 459 10.52 -8.98 6.99
C LYS A 459 9.85 -7.72 6.45
N SER A 460 10.60 -6.63 6.41
CA SER A 460 10.08 -5.32 6.04
C SER A 460 11.17 -4.38 5.54
N ARG A 461 10.80 -3.56 4.56
CA ARG A 461 11.68 -2.53 3.98
C ARG A 461 11.66 -1.25 4.82
N VAL A 462 10.45 -0.73 5.05
CA VAL A 462 10.24 0.55 5.73
C VAL A 462 9.05 0.50 6.68
N HIS A 463 8.01 -0.31 6.42
CA HIS A 463 6.78 -0.30 7.22
C HIS A 463 6.98 -0.60 8.71
N PHE A 464 8.03 -1.35 9.09
CA PHE A 464 8.38 -1.61 10.48
C PHE A 464 8.75 -0.34 11.26
N ARG A 465 9.26 0.70 10.58
CA ARG A 465 9.65 1.96 11.23
C ARG A 465 8.50 2.58 12.02
N ARG A 466 7.25 2.36 11.61
CA ARG A 466 6.06 2.77 12.37
C ARG A 466 6.10 2.38 13.84
N GLY A 467 6.39 1.11 14.10
CA GLY A 467 6.27 0.54 15.43
C GLY A 467 7.57 0.51 16.21
N PHE A 468 8.70 0.51 15.49
CA PHE A 468 10.01 0.31 16.06
C PHE A 468 10.85 1.60 16.08
N ASP A 469 10.79 2.42 15.03
CA ASP A 469 11.61 3.63 14.89
C ASP A 469 10.89 4.86 15.46
N GLU A 470 9.72 5.17 14.92
CA GLU A 470 8.97 6.40 15.21
C GLU A 470 8.42 6.44 16.65
N THR A 471 8.28 5.28 17.30
CA THR A 471 7.90 5.16 18.71
C THR A 471 9.09 5.35 19.66
N GLY A 472 10.32 5.38 19.13
CA GLY A 472 11.56 5.36 19.90
C GLY A 472 11.85 4.02 20.58
N TYR A 473 11.16 2.94 20.18
CA TYR A 473 11.32 1.62 20.78
C TYR A 473 12.71 1.03 20.49
N ALA A 474 13.11 1.03 19.22
CA ALA A 474 14.42 0.57 18.80
C ALA A 474 15.47 1.64 19.10
N ARG A 475 16.57 1.25 19.74
CA ARG A 475 17.75 2.12 19.89
C ARG A 475 18.65 2.06 18.65
N THR A 476 18.67 0.92 17.99
CA THR A 476 19.46 0.68 16.79
C THR A 476 18.58 0.07 15.70
N ILE A 477 18.68 0.62 14.49
CA ILE A 477 18.00 0.08 13.30
C ILE A 477 19.05 -0.25 12.26
N ILE A 478 19.03 -1.49 11.79
CA ILE A 478 19.90 -1.98 10.73
C ILE A 478 18.99 -2.53 9.64
N VAL A 479 18.99 -1.91 8.48
CA VAL A 479 18.32 -2.46 7.29
C VAL A 479 19.30 -3.42 6.64
N VAL A 480 18.88 -4.66 6.37
CA VAL A 480 19.78 -5.76 6.00
C VAL A 480 19.60 -6.12 4.53
N ASP A 481 20.71 -6.10 3.79
CA ASP A 481 20.77 -6.57 2.40
C ASP A 481 20.90 -8.10 2.32
N ALA A 482 20.72 -8.65 1.12
CA ALA A 482 20.97 -10.06 0.84
C ALA A 482 22.01 -10.25 -0.28
N PRO A 483 22.78 -11.35 -0.26
CA PRO A 483 23.66 -11.71 -1.35
C PRO A 483 22.89 -11.96 -2.65
N GLY A 484 23.46 -11.48 -3.76
CA GLY A 484 22.96 -11.74 -5.10
C GLY A 484 21.92 -10.74 -5.61
N PRO A 485 21.71 -10.70 -6.94
CA PRO A 485 20.93 -9.65 -7.57
C PRO A 485 19.48 -10.09 -7.83
N TRP A 486 18.73 -10.24 -6.74
CA TRP A 486 17.38 -10.81 -6.76
C TRP A 486 16.30 -9.74 -6.66
N PHE A 487 15.06 -10.10 -7.03
CA PHE A 487 13.90 -9.26 -6.76
C PHE A 487 13.77 -9.03 -5.25
N GLY A 488 13.29 -7.84 -4.88
CA GLY A 488 13.30 -7.36 -3.50
C GLY A 488 14.58 -6.62 -3.07
N THR A 489 15.67 -6.71 -3.84
CA THR A 489 16.94 -6.00 -3.58
C THR A 489 17.05 -4.66 -4.32
N THR A 490 18.17 -3.93 -4.14
CA THR A 490 18.49 -2.69 -4.88
C THR A 490 19.04 -2.92 -6.29
N ARG A 491 19.33 -4.17 -6.67
CA ARG A 491 19.97 -4.55 -7.93
C ARG A 491 18.92 -4.86 -9.00
N LEU A 492 18.28 -3.80 -9.52
CA LEU A 492 17.11 -3.95 -10.38
C LEU A 492 17.47 -4.43 -11.80
N ASP A 493 18.62 -4.03 -12.35
CA ASP A 493 19.08 -4.40 -13.71
C ASP A 493 19.29 -5.90 -13.95
N ALA A 494 19.33 -6.71 -12.89
CA ALA A 494 19.47 -8.15 -12.99
C ALA A 494 18.15 -8.90 -13.19
N LEU A 495 17.00 -8.21 -13.13
CA LEU A 495 15.69 -8.85 -13.32
C LEU A 495 15.33 -8.90 -14.81
N ASP A 496 14.61 -9.95 -15.21
CA ASP A 496 14.26 -10.20 -16.61
C ASP A 496 13.00 -9.43 -17.03
N TYR A 497 13.09 -8.10 -17.10
CA TYR A 497 12.00 -7.25 -17.55
C TYR A 497 11.70 -7.46 -19.04
N LYS A 498 10.42 -7.65 -19.37
CA LYS A 498 9.92 -7.77 -20.75
C LYS A 498 9.12 -6.56 -21.20
N HIS A 499 8.49 -5.85 -20.27
CA HIS A 499 7.60 -4.74 -20.55
C HIS A 499 8.13 -3.41 -20.00
N ALA A 500 8.79 -3.44 -18.85
CA ALA A 500 9.38 -2.24 -18.26
C ALA A 500 10.56 -1.72 -19.09
N PRO A 501 10.64 -0.40 -19.34
CA PRO A 501 11.74 0.21 -20.09
C PRO A 501 12.96 0.49 -19.20
N ILE A 502 13.43 -0.51 -18.45
CA ILE A 502 14.49 -0.37 -17.43
C ILE A 502 15.77 0.25 -17.99
N ASP A 503 16.12 -0.12 -19.21
CA ASP A 503 17.27 0.38 -19.95
C ASP A 503 17.21 1.87 -20.29
N ARG A 504 16.06 2.53 -20.08
CA ARG A 504 15.81 3.97 -20.32
C ARG A 504 15.56 4.75 -19.04
N LEU A 505 15.72 4.13 -17.88
CA LEU A 505 15.47 4.74 -16.59
C LEU A 505 16.78 4.88 -15.82
N TYR A 506 17.00 6.02 -15.19
CA TYR A 506 18.05 6.16 -14.19
C TYR A 506 17.79 5.17 -13.04
N PRO A 507 18.81 4.44 -12.54
CA PRO A 507 20.25 4.66 -12.73
C PRO A 507 20.93 3.97 -13.94
N PHE A 508 20.17 3.37 -14.84
CA PHE A 508 20.69 2.52 -15.92
C PHE A 508 20.94 3.28 -17.23
N ASP A 509 20.07 4.23 -17.57
CA ASP A 509 20.29 5.22 -18.63
C ASP A 509 20.84 6.52 -18.01
N ARG A 510 22.04 6.94 -18.42
CA ARG A 510 22.81 8.00 -17.73
C ARG A 510 22.78 9.34 -18.44
#